data_AF-A0A529VS58-F1
#
_entry.id   AF-A0A529VS58-F1
#
_cell.length_a   1.000
_cell.length_b   1.000
_cell.length_c   1.000
_cell.angle_alpha   90.00
_cell.angle_beta   90.00
_cell.angle_gamma   90.00
#
_symmetry.space_group_name_H-M   'P 1'
#
loop_
_entity.id
_entity.type
_entity.pdbx_description
1 polymer ?
#
loop_
_entity_poly.entity_id
_entity_poly.type
_entity_poly.pdbx_seq_one_letter_code
_entity_poly.pdbx_strand_id
1 'polypeptide(L)' 'AIAAQRSLSLAALVAEIDETRTRDANLSSALRLYVLAWAKRGGAGS' A
#
# COMPACT_ATOMS: atom_id res chain seq x y z
N ALA A 1 -7.72 1.62 6.73
CA ALA A 1 -8.64 0.98 5.77
C ALA A 1 -8.00 -0.22 5.08
N ILE A 2 -6.95 -0.04 4.26
CA ILE A 2 -6.36 -1.12 3.44
C ILE A 2 -5.91 -2.35 4.26
N ALA A 3 -5.08 -2.16 5.28
CA ALA A 3 -4.57 -3.26 6.10
C ALA A 3 -5.71 -4.02 6.81
N ALA A 4 -6.69 -3.27 7.36
CA ALA A 4 -7.86 -3.84 8.03
C ALA A 4 -8.76 -4.64 7.08
N GLN A 5 -9.02 -4.12 5.86
CA GLN A 5 -9.78 -4.84 4.82
C GLN A 5 -9.10 -6.15 4.41
N ARG A 6 -7.77 -6.22 4.53
CA ARG A 6 -6.97 -7.41 4.21
C ARG A 6 -6.63 -8.25 5.43
N SER A 7 -7.16 -7.93 6.62
CA SER A 7 -6.82 -8.59 7.90
C SER A 7 -5.31 -8.66 8.19
N LEU A 8 -4.56 -7.64 7.77
CA LEU A 8 -3.12 -7.50 8.02
C LEU A 8 -2.83 -6.46 9.11
N SER A 9 -1.71 -6.64 9.80
CA SER A 9 -1.12 -5.53 10.57
C SER A 9 -0.60 -4.44 9.61
N LEU A 10 -0.51 -3.21 10.09
CA LEU A 10 0.08 -2.13 9.29
C LEU A 10 1.53 -2.44 8.90
N ALA A 11 2.30 -3.01 9.82
CA ALA A 11 3.68 -3.40 9.57
C ALA A 11 3.79 -4.48 8.47
N ALA A 12 2.90 -5.48 8.48
CA ALA A 12 2.87 -6.51 7.44
C ALA A 12 2.54 -5.92 6.06
N LEU A 13 1.59 -4.99 6.00
CA LEU A 13 1.28 -4.30 4.74
C LEU A 13 2.47 -3.45 4.24
N VAL A 14 3.18 -2.76 5.13
CA VAL A 14 4.36 -1.97 4.75
C VAL A 14 5.50 -2.86 4.27
N ALA A 15 5.75 -4.00 4.93
CA ALA A 15 6.75 -4.97 4.50
C ALA A 15 6.44 -5.54 3.10
N GLU A 16 5.18 -5.91 2.83
CA GLU A 16 4.76 -6.39 1.51
C GLU A 16 5.00 -5.32 0.41
N ILE A 17 4.75 -4.05 0.69
CA ILE A 17 5.01 -2.96 -0.26
C ILE A 17 6.52 -2.73 -0.45
N ASP A 18 7.32 -2.85 0.61
CA ASP A 18 8.78 -2.73 0.53
C ASP A 18 9.42 -3.90 -0.24
N GLU A 19 8.87 -5.10 -0.14
CA GLU A 19 9.35 -6.28 -0.86
C GLU A 19 8.99 -6.25 -2.36
N THR A 20 7.85 -5.66 -2.71
CA THR A 20 7.31 -5.69 -4.08
C THR A 20 7.64 -4.45 -4.92
N ARG A 21 8.20 -3.38 -4.33
CA ARG A 21 8.61 -2.19 -5.07
C ARG A 21 9.78 -2.49 -6.02
N THR A 22 9.91 -1.67 -7.07
CA THR A 22 11.14 -1.65 -7.89
C THR A 22 12.35 -1.37 -7.02
N ARG A 23 13.47 -2.07 -7.25
CA ARG A 23 14.68 -1.97 -6.40
C ARG A 23 15.18 -0.53 -6.24
N ASP A 24 15.05 0.29 -7.28
CA ASP A 24 15.48 1.68 -7.29
C ASP A 24 14.42 2.67 -6.74
N ALA A 25 13.20 2.21 -6.46
CA ALA A 25 12.15 3.04 -5.90
C ALA A 25 12.30 3.18 -4.37
N ASN A 26 12.14 4.40 -3.87
CA ASN A 26 12.10 4.67 -2.45
C ASN A 26 10.80 4.15 -1.81
N LEU A 27 10.86 3.61 -0.60
CA LEU A 27 9.68 3.10 0.10
C LEU A 27 8.58 4.15 0.24
N SER A 28 8.93 5.41 0.50
CA SER A 28 7.93 6.47 0.64
C SER A 28 7.18 6.77 -0.67
N SER A 29 7.84 6.72 -1.83
CA SER A 29 7.15 6.91 -3.11
C SER A 29 6.32 5.69 -3.47
N ALA A 30 6.80 4.48 -3.20
CA ALA A 30 6.05 3.24 -3.38
C ALA A 30 4.75 3.24 -2.54
N LEU A 31 4.81 3.62 -1.26
CA LEU A 31 3.65 3.74 -0.39
C LEU A 31 2.62 4.74 -0.93
N ARG A 32 3.07 5.92 -1.38
CA ARG A 32 2.17 6.95 -1.95
C ARG A 32 1.47 6.44 -3.21
N LEU A 33 2.20 5.79 -4.11
CA LEU A 33 1.64 5.22 -5.33
C LEU A 33 0.66 4.08 -5.03
N TYR A 34 0.98 3.21 -4.07
CA TYR A 34 0.11 2.13 -3.63
C TYR A 34 -1.22 2.66 -3.09
N VAL A 35 -1.18 3.67 -2.20
CA VAL A 35 -2.39 4.30 -1.65
C VAL A 35 -3.19 5.01 -2.75
N LEU A 36 -2.53 5.72 -3.66
CA LEU A 36 -3.18 6.36 -4.81
C LEU A 36 -3.90 5.34 -5.70
N ALA A 37 -3.25 4.22 -6.01
CA ALA A 37 -3.83 3.15 -6.81
C ALA A 37 -5.04 2.51 -6.13
N TRP A 38 -4.98 2.29 -4.81
CA TRP A 38 -6.10 1.78 -4.03
C TRP A 38 -7.27 2.77 -3.98
N ALA A 39 -7.01 4.06 -3.76
CA ALA A 39 -8.04 5.10 -3.74
C ALA A 39 -8.77 5.20 -5.09
N LYS A 40 -8.03 5.12 -6.20
CA LYS A 40 -8.62 5.11 -7.57
C LYS A 40 -9.52 3.92 -7.84
N ARG A 41 -9.35 2.80 -7.13
CA ARG A 41 -10.18 1.59 -7.28
C ARG A 41 -11.46 1.64 -6.44
N GLY A 42 -11.78 2.78 -5.81
CA GLY A 42 -12.97 2.95 -4.98
C GLY A 42 -12.74 2.74 -3.48
N GLY A 43 -11.51 2.46 -3.05
CA GLY A 43 -11.20 2.19 -1.64
C GLY A 43 -11.48 3.36 -0.69
N ALA A 44 -11.46 4.60 -1.20
CA ALA A 44 -11.71 5.80 -0.41
C ALA A 44 -13.20 6.23 -0.33
N GLY A 45 -14.10 5.48 -0.98
CA GLY A 45 -15.52 5.82 -1.04
C GLY A 45 -16.39 4.57 -1.24
N SER A 46 -16.66 3.86 -0.17
CA SER A 46 -17.78 2.93 0.01
C SER A 46 -18.19 2.95 1.47
#